data_AF-A0A9N7LTS7-F1
#
_entry.id   AF-A0A9N7LTS7-F1
#
_cell.length_a   1.000
_cell.length_b   1.000
_cell.length_c   1.000
_cell.angle_alpha   90.00
_cell.angle_beta   90.00
_cell.angle_gamma   90.00
#
_symmetry.space_group_name_H-M   'P 1'
#
loop_
_entity.id
_entity.type
_entity.pdbx_description
1 polymer ?
#
loop_
_entity_poly.entity_id
_entity_poly.type
_entity_poly.pdbx_seq_one_letter_code
_entity_poly.pdbx_strand_id
1 'polypeptide(L)'
;MCAALAEALSQHNVVLRAAHVVDQIAVGGRWHCVDGCGSSGLIDDPAASPLAVAAVLDGRRLYPRRADLQAVVELDESARAGELAGALAEHAAEREISYRADPSRCARRDVESAMAAAARVADGQSLSEVELARLGCALTDVQVRDTLYALAVGENADEAESLWGVLAWALPAPCRAEALVLLAFSAYVRGDGPLTGVSLDAALRCAPGHRMAGMLDTALQSGLRPEHIRDLAVTGYRLAKQLGVQLPPRRASGPYGRCAG
;
A
#
# COMPACT_ATOMS: atom_id res chain seq x y z
N MET A 1 -24.42 25.31 3.57
CA MET A 1 -23.23 24.43 3.42
C MET A 1 -22.12 25.09 2.60
N CYS A 2 -22.35 25.49 1.35
CA CYS A 2 -21.30 26.13 0.53
C CYS A 2 -20.79 27.48 1.07
N ALA A 3 -21.65 28.32 1.65
CA ALA A 3 -21.21 29.57 2.27
C ALA A 3 -20.27 29.34 3.47
N ALA A 4 -20.61 28.40 4.36
CA ALA A 4 -19.76 28.02 5.50
C ALA A 4 -18.43 27.41 5.05
N LEU A 5 -18.43 26.60 3.99
CA LEU A 5 -17.19 26.06 3.40
C LEU A 5 -16.32 27.18 2.78
N ALA A 6 -16.93 28.12 2.05
CA ALA A 6 -16.21 29.25 1.47
C ALA A 6 -15.57 30.14 2.55
N GLU A 7 -16.29 30.38 3.64
CA GLU A 7 -15.80 31.14 4.80
C GLU A 7 -14.66 30.41 5.53
N ALA A 8 -14.78 29.10 5.73
CA ALA A 8 -13.70 28.30 6.32
C ALA A 8 -12.44 28.29 5.43
N LEU A 9 -12.60 28.15 4.11
CA LEU A 9 -11.47 28.16 3.17
C LEU A 9 -10.80 29.53 3.07
N SER A 10 -11.57 30.62 3.14
CA SER A 10 -11.02 31.98 3.07
C SER A 10 -10.15 32.34 4.27
N GLN A 11 -10.43 31.78 5.46
CA GLN A 11 -9.56 31.90 6.64
C GLN A 11 -8.16 31.33 6.40
N HIS A 12 -8.02 30.42 5.43
CA HIS A 12 -6.75 29.84 4.99
C HIS A 12 -6.23 30.44 3.66
N ASN A 13 -6.77 31.59 3.23
CA ASN A 13 -6.47 32.22 1.94
C ASN A 13 -6.76 31.30 0.72
N VAL A 14 -7.67 30.35 0.86
CA VAL A 14 -8.11 29.48 -0.23
C VAL A 14 -9.43 30.00 -0.80
N VAL A 15 -9.44 30.31 -2.09
CA VAL A 15 -10.63 30.81 -2.79
C VAL A 15 -11.44 29.64 -3.35
N LEU A 16 -12.68 29.47 -2.89
CA LEU A 16 -13.62 28.53 -3.48
C LEU A 16 -14.07 29.05 -4.86
N ARG A 17 -13.62 28.39 -5.94
CA ARG A 17 -13.95 28.78 -7.32
C ARG A 17 -15.34 28.33 -7.76
N ALA A 18 -15.73 27.12 -7.38
CA ALA A 18 -17.03 26.55 -7.72
C ALA A 18 -17.34 25.38 -6.79
N ALA A 19 -18.63 25.08 -6.61
CA ALA A 19 -19.11 23.90 -5.93
C ALA A 19 -20.22 23.27 -6.77
N HIS A 20 -20.09 21.97 -7.04
CA HIS A 20 -21.00 21.23 -7.89
C HIS A 20 -21.60 20.06 -7.12
N VAL A 21 -22.88 19.77 -7.34
CA VAL A 21 -23.53 18.54 -6.88
C VAL A 21 -23.72 17.65 -8.09
N VAL A 22 -23.39 16.37 -7.90
CA VAL A 22 -23.54 15.32 -8.91
C VAL A 22 -24.47 14.25 -8.36
N ASP A 23 -25.29 13.65 -9.22
CA ASP A 23 -26.13 12.51 -8.87
C ASP A 23 -25.35 11.18 -8.80
N GLN A 24 -24.41 10.99 -9.74
CA GLN A 24 -23.53 9.84 -9.85
C GLN A 24 -22.23 10.23 -10.57
N ILE A 25 -21.12 9.55 -10.26
CA ILE A 25 -19.85 9.71 -10.96
C ILE A 25 -19.76 8.63 -12.04
N ALA A 26 -20.50 8.81 -13.13
CA ALA A 26 -20.56 7.90 -14.27
C ALA A 26 -20.95 8.63 -15.55
N VAL A 27 -20.69 8.03 -16.71
CA VAL A 27 -21.14 8.53 -18.02
C VAL A 27 -22.65 8.82 -17.96
N GLY A 28 -23.01 10.05 -18.32
CA GLY A 28 -24.41 10.47 -18.37
C GLY A 28 -25.03 10.82 -17.02
N GLY A 29 -24.25 10.82 -15.92
CA GLY A 29 -24.61 11.52 -14.69
C GLY A 29 -24.82 13.02 -14.93
N ARG A 30 -25.53 13.69 -14.03
CA ARG A 30 -25.82 15.12 -14.09
C ARG A 30 -25.15 15.87 -12.96
N TRP A 31 -24.55 17.00 -13.30
CA TRP A 31 -24.03 17.95 -12.35
C TRP A 31 -24.83 19.26 -12.39
N HIS A 32 -24.90 19.97 -11.28
CA HIS A 32 -25.39 21.36 -11.22
C HIS A 32 -24.61 22.17 -10.19
N CYS A 33 -24.53 23.49 -10.40
CA CYS A 33 -23.89 24.39 -9.45
C CYS A 33 -24.73 24.58 -8.19
N VAL A 34 -24.05 24.61 -7.04
CA VAL A 34 -24.69 24.80 -5.74
C VAL A 34 -24.98 26.27 -5.43
N ASP A 35 -24.28 27.19 -6.11
CA ASP A 35 -24.43 28.64 -5.94
C ASP A 35 -25.73 29.20 -6.54
N GLY A 36 -26.57 28.36 -7.16
CA GLY A 36 -27.84 28.76 -7.74
C GLY A 36 -27.70 29.51 -9.06
N CYS A 37 -26.54 29.52 -9.71
CA CYS A 37 -26.37 30.18 -11.01
C CYS A 37 -27.12 29.49 -12.17
N GLY A 38 -27.74 28.32 -11.92
CA GLY A 38 -28.50 27.56 -12.90
C GLY A 38 -27.63 26.76 -13.89
N SER A 39 -26.30 26.83 -13.77
CA SER A 39 -25.41 26.03 -14.60
C SER A 39 -25.51 24.55 -14.21
N SER A 40 -25.65 23.70 -15.23
CA SER A 40 -25.76 22.25 -15.10
C SER A 40 -25.29 21.58 -16.37
N GLY A 41 -24.98 20.29 -16.30
CA GLY A 41 -24.51 19.54 -17.45
C GLY A 41 -24.48 18.05 -17.20
N LEU A 42 -24.00 17.32 -18.21
CA LEU A 42 -23.70 15.91 -18.10
C LEU A 42 -22.25 15.72 -17.64
N ILE A 43 -22.01 14.58 -17.00
CA ILE A 43 -20.68 14.12 -16.62
C ILE A 43 -20.15 13.27 -17.78
N ASP A 44 -19.01 13.71 -18.32
CA ASP A 44 -18.21 12.95 -19.28
C ASP A 44 -17.67 11.67 -18.62
N ASP A 45 -17.22 10.71 -19.44
CA ASP A 45 -16.70 9.44 -18.92
C ASP A 45 -15.53 9.65 -17.93
N PRO A 46 -15.71 9.36 -16.63
CA PRO A 46 -14.64 9.52 -15.65
C PRO A 46 -13.42 8.65 -15.97
N ALA A 47 -13.62 7.50 -16.62
CA ALA A 47 -12.54 6.60 -17.02
C ALA A 47 -11.72 7.13 -18.22
N ALA A 48 -12.29 8.04 -19.01
CA ALA A 48 -11.60 8.72 -20.11
C ALA A 48 -10.97 10.06 -19.68
N SER A 49 -11.09 10.44 -18.41
CA SER A 49 -10.52 11.70 -17.92
C SER A 49 -8.98 11.69 -18.00
N PRO A 50 -8.32 12.86 -18.20
CA PRO A 50 -6.85 12.94 -18.19
C PRO A 50 -6.21 12.37 -16.92
N LEU A 51 -6.90 12.50 -15.78
CA LEU A 51 -6.47 11.92 -14.50
C LEU A 51 -6.52 10.38 -14.52
N ALA A 52 -7.59 9.79 -15.05
CA ALA A 52 -7.71 8.35 -15.20
C ALA A 52 -6.68 7.78 -16.18
N VAL A 53 -6.45 8.46 -17.30
CA VAL A 53 -5.42 8.09 -18.28
C VAL A 53 -4.02 8.15 -17.65
N ALA A 54 -3.69 9.24 -16.95
CA ALA A 54 -2.41 9.35 -16.23
C ALA A 54 -2.26 8.25 -15.18
N ALA A 55 -3.35 7.91 -14.47
CA ALA A 55 -3.32 6.83 -13.50
C ALA A 55 -2.99 5.47 -14.14
N VAL A 56 -3.61 5.14 -15.27
CA VAL A 56 -3.33 3.90 -16.02
C VAL A 56 -1.90 3.88 -16.57
N LEU A 57 -1.40 5.02 -17.07
CA LEU A 57 -0.01 5.14 -17.54
C LEU A 57 1.01 4.92 -16.42
N ASP A 58 0.68 5.30 -15.18
CA ASP A 58 1.46 5.00 -13.98
C ASP A 58 1.24 3.57 -13.44
N GLY A 59 0.57 2.70 -14.21
CA GLY A 59 0.30 1.30 -13.86
C GLY A 59 -0.79 1.11 -12.79
N ARG A 60 -1.60 2.14 -12.48
CA ARG A 60 -2.70 2.01 -11.52
C ARG A 60 -3.85 1.23 -12.14
N ARG A 61 -4.41 0.29 -11.37
CA ARG A 61 -5.64 -0.41 -11.73
C ARG A 61 -6.84 0.45 -11.33
N LEU A 62 -7.71 0.76 -12.29
CA LEU A 62 -8.94 1.49 -12.03
C LEU A 62 -10.01 0.50 -11.56
N TYR A 63 -10.61 0.80 -10.41
CA TYR A 63 -11.72 0.02 -9.85
C TYR A 63 -13.02 0.82 -10.02
N PRO A 64 -14.07 0.25 -10.63
CA PRO A 64 -15.31 0.97 -10.90
C PRO A 64 -16.11 1.26 -9.62
N ARG A 65 -15.93 0.47 -8.56
CA ARG A 65 -16.53 0.73 -7.24
C ARG A 65 -15.49 0.59 -6.13
N ARG A 66 -15.67 1.35 -5.05
CA ARG A 66 -14.85 1.22 -3.83
C ARG A 66 -14.91 -0.19 -3.25
N ALA A 67 -16.07 -0.85 -3.34
CA ALA A 67 -16.24 -2.24 -2.91
C ALA A 67 -15.32 -3.21 -3.68
N ASP A 68 -15.15 -3.01 -4.99
CA ASP A 68 -14.27 -3.86 -5.82
C ASP A 68 -12.80 -3.70 -5.42
N LEU A 69 -12.42 -2.50 -4.97
CA LEU A 69 -11.09 -2.23 -4.41
C LEU A 69 -10.94 -2.83 -2.99
N GLN A 70 -11.98 -2.80 -2.17
CA GLN A 70 -11.97 -3.42 -0.84
C GLN A 70 -11.81 -4.94 -0.93
N ALA A 71 -12.46 -5.58 -1.90
CA ALA A 71 -12.33 -7.03 -2.15
C ALA A 71 -10.88 -7.48 -2.43
N VAL A 72 -9.99 -6.58 -2.87
CA VAL A 72 -8.55 -6.85 -3.06
C VAL A 72 -7.85 -7.15 -1.74
N VAL A 73 -8.33 -6.56 -0.65
CA VAL A 73 -7.73 -6.67 0.68
C VAL A 73 -8.61 -7.43 1.66
N GLU A 74 -9.81 -7.86 1.28
CA GLU A 74 -10.69 -8.68 2.15
C GLU A 74 -10.12 -10.09 2.33
N LEU A 75 -10.18 -10.58 3.57
CA LEU A 75 -9.67 -11.90 3.96
C LEU A 75 -10.48 -13.01 3.30
N ASP A 76 -9.81 -14.05 2.84
CA ASP A 76 -10.44 -15.36 2.70
C ASP A 76 -10.45 -16.05 4.06
N GLU A 77 -11.56 -15.90 4.80
CA GLU A 77 -11.81 -16.56 6.08
C GLU A 77 -12.10 -18.07 5.96
N SER A 78 -11.83 -18.70 4.80
CA SER A 78 -12.04 -20.15 4.65
C SER A 78 -11.18 -20.97 5.63
N ALA A 79 -11.55 -22.24 5.78
CA ALA A 79 -11.04 -23.22 6.76
C ALA A 79 -9.50 -23.36 6.88
N ARG A 80 -8.73 -22.73 5.98
CA ARG A 80 -7.27 -22.57 5.99
C ARG A 80 -6.71 -21.81 7.19
N ALA A 81 -7.51 -20.96 7.86
CA ALA A 81 -7.02 -20.17 8.99
C ALA A 81 -6.52 -21.02 10.17
N GLY A 82 -7.11 -22.19 10.40
CA GLY A 82 -6.74 -23.08 11.52
C GLY A 82 -5.42 -23.82 11.32
N GLU A 83 -5.22 -24.42 10.13
CA GLU A 83 -3.98 -25.13 9.78
C GLU A 83 -2.79 -24.17 9.69
N LEU A 84 -3.01 -22.99 9.08
CA LEU A 84 -1.99 -21.95 8.99
C LEU A 84 -1.60 -21.38 10.37
N ALA A 85 -2.52 -21.27 11.32
CA ALA A 85 -2.22 -20.82 12.67
C ALA A 85 -1.27 -21.79 13.42
N GLY A 86 -1.46 -23.10 13.24
CA GLY A 86 -0.55 -24.13 13.77
C GLY A 86 0.85 -24.00 13.17
N ALA A 87 0.94 -23.93 11.84
CA ALA A 87 2.20 -23.75 11.13
C ALA A 87 2.93 -22.46 11.52
N LEU A 88 2.20 -21.36 11.74
CA LEU A 88 2.76 -20.09 12.23
C LEU A 88 3.37 -20.23 13.63
N ALA A 89 2.70 -20.94 14.55
CA ALA A 89 3.23 -21.16 15.90
C ALA A 89 4.50 -22.00 15.89
N GLU A 90 4.51 -23.10 15.12
CA GLU A 90 5.68 -23.97 14.96
C GLU A 90 6.87 -23.21 14.35
N HIS A 91 6.65 -22.51 13.24
CA HIS A 91 7.72 -21.73 12.60
C HIS A 91 8.18 -20.54 13.43
N ALA A 92 7.32 -19.91 14.21
CA ALA A 92 7.74 -18.86 15.15
C ALA A 92 8.73 -19.41 16.17
N ALA A 93 8.51 -20.61 16.70
CA ALA A 93 9.42 -21.26 17.64
C ALA A 93 10.78 -21.62 17.00
N GLU A 94 10.76 -22.20 15.79
CA GLU A 94 11.99 -22.49 15.03
C GLU A 94 12.78 -21.24 14.68
N ARG A 95 12.07 -20.18 14.28
CA ARG A 95 12.65 -18.88 13.96
C ARG A 95 13.28 -18.27 15.20
N GLU A 96 12.64 -18.33 16.36
CA GLU A 96 13.18 -17.80 17.62
C GLU A 96 14.51 -18.47 18.01
N ILE A 97 14.63 -19.79 17.80
CA ILE A 97 15.90 -20.51 18.01
C ILE A 97 16.98 -19.97 17.06
N SER A 98 16.64 -19.82 15.77
CA SER A 98 17.56 -19.28 14.75
C SER A 98 17.98 -17.84 15.07
N TYR A 99 17.02 -17.01 15.49
CA TYR A 99 17.22 -15.61 15.83
C TYR A 99 18.15 -15.48 17.04
N ARG A 100 17.95 -16.27 18.10
CA ARG A 100 18.84 -16.25 19.28
C ARG A 100 20.27 -16.69 18.96
N ALA A 101 20.43 -17.60 18.00
CA ALA A 101 21.75 -18.06 17.59
C ALA A 101 22.50 -16.98 16.79
N ASP A 102 21.82 -16.33 15.83
CA ASP A 102 22.39 -15.24 15.03
C ASP A 102 21.27 -14.36 14.45
N PRO A 103 20.95 -13.21 15.08
CA PRO A 103 19.87 -12.34 14.64
C PRO A 103 20.08 -11.81 13.22
N SER A 104 21.30 -11.40 12.89
CA SER A 104 21.64 -10.81 11.59
C SER A 104 21.52 -11.82 10.47
N ARG A 105 22.00 -13.05 10.68
CA ARG A 105 21.86 -14.15 9.71
C ARG A 105 20.41 -14.57 9.54
N CYS A 106 19.63 -14.61 10.62
CA CYS A 106 18.20 -14.89 10.57
C CYS A 106 17.47 -13.84 9.72
N ALA A 107 17.65 -12.56 10.04
CA ALA A 107 17.01 -11.45 9.31
C ALA A 107 17.43 -11.42 7.83
N ARG A 108 18.71 -11.65 7.53
CA ARG A 108 19.21 -11.77 6.15
C ARG A 108 18.49 -12.86 5.37
N ARG A 109 18.44 -14.08 5.92
CA ARG A 109 17.76 -15.22 5.30
C ARG A 109 16.30 -14.90 5.03
N ASP A 110 15.64 -14.24 5.98
CA ASP A 110 14.22 -13.92 5.89
C ASP A 110 13.95 -12.88 4.78
N VAL A 111 14.78 -11.84 4.65
CA VAL A 111 14.69 -10.86 3.54
C VAL A 111 14.96 -11.54 2.19
N GLU A 112 16.02 -12.35 2.09
CA GLU A 112 16.37 -13.08 0.86
C GLU A 112 15.24 -14.06 0.46
N SER A 113 14.60 -14.70 1.44
CA SER A 113 13.45 -15.59 1.22
C SER A 113 12.22 -14.83 0.72
N ALA A 114 11.95 -13.64 1.27
CA ALA A 114 10.86 -12.79 0.79
C ALA A 114 11.09 -12.32 -0.65
N MET A 115 12.32 -11.93 -1.01
CA MET A 115 12.66 -11.56 -2.39
C MET A 115 12.50 -12.74 -3.36
N ALA A 116 12.96 -13.94 -2.98
CA ALA A 116 12.79 -15.13 -3.80
C ALA A 116 11.30 -15.52 -3.96
N ALA A 117 10.50 -15.37 -2.90
CA ALA A 117 9.06 -15.59 -2.96
C ALA A 117 8.36 -14.56 -3.86
N ALA A 118 8.78 -13.30 -3.82
CA ALA A 118 8.23 -12.23 -4.66
C ALA A 118 8.41 -12.53 -6.15
N ALA A 119 9.62 -12.92 -6.57
CA ALA A 119 9.88 -13.33 -7.95
C ALA A 119 8.99 -14.51 -8.38
N ARG A 120 8.87 -15.54 -7.54
CA ARG A 120 8.03 -16.72 -7.83
C ARG A 120 6.55 -16.39 -7.94
N VAL A 121 6.03 -15.54 -7.05
CA VAL A 121 4.63 -15.10 -7.08
C VAL A 121 4.36 -14.26 -8.33
N ALA A 122 5.29 -13.39 -8.72
CA ALA A 122 5.19 -12.62 -9.96
C ALA A 122 5.15 -13.53 -11.21
N ASP A 123 5.87 -14.66 -11.18
CA ASP A 123 5.82 -15.72 -12.20
C ASP A 123 4.53 -16.59 -12.13
N GLY A 124 3.59 -16.26 -11.25
CA GLY A 124 2.31 -16.96 -11.10
C GLY A 124 2.37 -18.24 -10.27
N GLN A 125 3.47 -18.49 -9.56
CA GLN A 125 3.57 -19.64 -8.67
C GLN A 125 2.82 -19.40 -7.36
N SER A 126 2.16 -20.45 -6.86
CA SER A 126 1.51 -20.42 -5.55
C SER A 126 2.51 -20.68 -4.41
N LEU A 127 2.23 -20.09 -3.24
CA LEU A 127 2.97 -20.36 -2.00
C LEU A 127 2.27 -21.47 -1.21
N SER A 128 3.07 -22.38 -0.64
CA SER A 128 2.61 -23.37 0.32
C SER A 128 2.32 -22.74 1.70
N GLU A 129 1.56 -23.43 2.54
CA GLU A 129 1.24 -22.97 3.90
C GLU A 129 2.50 -22.80 4.78
N VAL A 130 3.48 -23.68 4.60
CA VAL A 130 4.80 -23.60 5.23
C VAL A 130 5.52 -22.31 4.83
N GLU A 131 5.47 -21.94 3.54
CA GLU A 131 6.08 -20.69 3.05
C GLU A 131 5.33 -19.46 3.56
N LEU A 132 3.99 -19.50 3.54
CA LEU A 132 3.15 -18.43 4.11
C LEU A 132 3.47 -18.21 5.59
N ALA A 133 3.53 -19.27 6.38
CA ALA A 133 3.85 -19.19 7.80
C ALA A 133 5.26 -18.63 8.04
N ARG A 134 6.27 -19.12 7.30
CA ARG A 134 7.65 -18.59 7.41
C ARG A 134 7.74 -17.10 7.08
N LEU A 135 7.11 -16.68 5.98
CA LEU A 135 7.07 -15.27 5.58
C LEU A 135 6.30 -14.43 6.59
N GLY A 136 5.14 -14.92 7.06
CA GLY A 136 4.34 -14.26 8.10
C GLY A 136 5.14 -14.00 9.37
N CYS A 137 5.83 -15.02 9.89
CA CYS A 137 6.73 -14.88 11.05
C CYS A 137 7.86 -13.87 10.78
N ALA A 138 8.48 -13.91 9.60
CA ALA A 138 9.54 -12.97 9.22
C ALA A 138 9.06 -11.52 9.22
N LEU A 139 7.84 -11.24 8.76
CA LEU A 139 7.31 -9.86 8.69
C LEU A 139 7.09 -9.22 10.07
N THR A 140 6.95 -10.02 11.13
CA THR A 140 6.83 -9.49 12.50
C THR A 140 8.15 -8.93 13.06
N ASP A 141 9.27 -9.25 12.42
CA ASP A 141 10.57 -8.70 12.77
C ASP A 141 10.74 -7.31 12.15
N VAL A 142 10.88 -6.31 13.02
CA VAL A 142 10.99 -4.90 12.62
C VAL A 142 12.18 -4.69 11.66
N GLN A 143 13.31 -5.35 11.87
CA GLN A 143 14.49 -5.16 11.02
C GLN A 143 14.27 -5.75 9.63
N VAL A 144 13.60 -6.91 9.55
CA VAL A 144 13.21 -7.53 8.28
C VAL A 144 12.20 -6.63 7.56
N ARG A 145 11.11 -6.26 8.21
CA ARG A 145 10.06 -5.40 7.64
C ARG A 145 10.61 -4.06 7.15
N ASP A 146 11.41 -3.39 7.98
CA ASP A 146 11.95 -2.08 7.64
C ASP A 146 12.96 -2.15 6.49
N THR A 147 13.66 -3.29 6.33
CA THR A 147 14.48 -3.59 5.15
C THR A 147 13.62 -3.76 3.90
N LEU A 148 12.48 -4.46 4.00
CA LEU A 148 11.59 -4.77 2.89
C LEU A 148 10.88 -3.52 2.30
N TYR A 149 10.71 -2.43 3.05
CA TYR A 149 10.23 -1.16 2.49
C TYR A 149 11.10 -0.63 1.33
N ALA A 150 12.39 -0.98 1.30
CA ALA A 150 13.26 -0.60 0.19
C ALA A 150 12.82 -1.18 -1.16
N LEU A 151 12.13 -2.33 -1.15
CA LEU A 151 11.69 -2.99 -2.39
C LEU A 151 10.67 -2.14 -3.16
N ALA A 152 9.89 -1.29 -2.48
CA ALA A 152 8.90 -0.42 -3.11
C ALA A 152 9.51 0.64 -4.06
N VAL A 153 10.82 0.92 -3.96
CA VAL A 153 11.53 1.84 -4.86
C VAL A 153 12.58 1.13 -5.73
N GLY A 154 12.66 -0.20 -5.64
CA GLY A 154 13.56 -1.04 -6.43
C GLY A 154 13.01 -1.33 -7.82
N GLU A 155 13.86 -1.81 -8.73
CA GLU A 155 13.46 -2.24 -10.09
C GLU A 155 12.34 -3.29 -10.06
N ASN A 156 12.31 -4.13 -9.03
CA ASN A 156 11.35 -5.23 -8.83
C ASN A 156 10.19 -4.86 -7.87
N ALA A 157 9.83 -3.57 -7.79
CA ALA A 157 8.77 -3.12 -6.87
C ALA A 157 7.43 -3.84 -7.07
N ASP A 158 7.06 -4.14 -8.32
CA ASP A 158 5.79 -4.77 -8.66
C ASP A 158 5.74 -6.26 -8.21
N GLU A 159 6.89 -6.94 -8.22
CA GLU A 159 7.03 -8.31 -7.69
C GLU A 159 6.79 -8.33 -6.17
N ALA A 160 7.39 -7.37 -5.46
CA ALA A 160 7.21 -7.24 -4.01
C ALA A 160 5.76 -6.88 -3.66
N GLU A 161 5.14 -5.94 -4.38
CA GLU A 161 3.73 -5.58 -4.22
C GLU A 161 2.81 -6.81 -4.39
N SER A 162 3.09 -7.64 -5.40
CA SER A 162 2.34 -8.88 -5.65
C SER A 162 2.44 -9.86 -4.47
N LEU A 163 3.63 -10.04 -3.90
CA LEU A 163 3.80 -10.85 -2.69
C LEU A 163 3.00 -10.30 -1.50
N TRP A 164 3.04 -8.98 -1.26
CA TRP A 164 2.30 -8.37 -0.17
C TRP A 164 0.79 -8.57 -0.31
N GLY A 165 0.26 -8.50 -1.53
CA GLY A 165 -1.13 -8.83 -1.82
C GLY A 165 -1.49 -10.26 -1.42
N VAL A 166 -0.69 -11.25 -1.84
CA VAL A 166 -0.89 -12.67 -1.47
C VAL A 166 -0.84 -12.86 0.05
N LEU A 167 0.14 -12.25 0.73
CA LEU A 167 0.30 -12.38 2.18
C LEU A 167 -0.83 -11.67 2.95
N ALA A 168 -1.26 -10.48 2.50
CA ALA A 168 -2.35 -9.73 3.12
C ALA A 168 -3.70 -10.44 3.01
N TRP A 169 -3.88 -11.23 1.95
CA TRP A 169 -5.05 -12.06 1.71
C TRP A 169 -5.02 -13.37 2.52
N ALA A 170 -3.86 -14.03 2.61
CA ALA A 170 -3.74 -15.36 3.19
C ALA A 170 -3.43 -15.40 4.70
N LEU A 171 -2.71 -14.41 5.23
CA LEU A 171 -2.24 -14.46 6.62
C LEU A 171 -3.35 -14.07 7.61
N PRO A 172 -3.43 -14.74 8.78
CA PRO A 172 -4.22 -14.29 9.91
C PRO A 172 -3.51 -13.14 10.67
N ALA A 173 -4.25 -12.46 11.53
CA ALA A 173 -3.67 -11.55 12.50
C ALA A 173 -2.76 -12.32 13.49
N PRO A 174 -1.66 -11.71 13.99
CA PRO A 174 -1.21 -10.34 13.73
C PRO A 174 -0.39 -10.16 12.44
N CYS A 175 0.16 -11.24 11.86
CA CYS A 175 1.07 -11.18 10.71
C CYS A 175 0.46 -10.47 9.50
N ARG A 176 -0.86 -10.60 9.31
CA ARG A 176 -1.61 -9.90 8.26
C ARG A 176 -1.42 -8.38 8.28
N ALA A 177 -1.39 -7.77 9.46
CA ALA A 177 -1.27 -6.32 9.59
C ALA A 177 0.05 -5.84 8.96
N GLU A 178 1.14 -6.59 9.15
CA GLU A 178 2.45 -6.26 8.59
C GLU A 178 2.46 -6.34 7.06
N ALA A 179 1.83 -7.38 6.49
CA ALA A 179 1.67 -7.52 5.04
C ALA A 179 0.82 -6.38 4.43
N LEU A 180 -0.29 -6.02 5.08
CA LEU A 180 -1.14 -4.90 4.65
C LEU A 180 -0.41 -3.56 4.69
N VAL A 181 0.45 -3.33 5.69
CA VAL A 181 1.25 -2.11 5.78
C VAL A 181 2.32 -2.06 4.70
N LEU A 182 2.96 -3.19 4.37
CA LEU A 182 3.89 -3.26 3.24
C LEU A 182 3.18 -2.99 1.91
N LEU A 183 1.99 -3.57 1.69
CA LEU A 183 1.17 -3.30 0.52
C LEU A 183 0.77 -1.82 0.43
N ALA A 184 0.31 -1.25 1.54
CA ALA A 184 -0.02 0.17 1.63
C ALA A 184 1.17 1.06 1.30
N PHE A 185 2.36 0.73 1.83
CA PHE A 185 3.58 1.50 1.56
C PHE A 185 3.96 1.46 0.07
N SER A 186 3.93 0.27 -0.56
CA SER A 186 4.18 0.13 -2.01
C SER A 186 3.20 0.96 -2.84
N ALA A 187 1.90 0.86 -2.54
CA ALA A 187 0.86 1.63 -3.19
C ALA A 187 1.07 3.15 -3.03
N TYR A 188 1.46 3.58 -1.83
CA TYR A 188 1.69 5.00 -1.52
C TYR A 188 2.87 5.53 -2.32
N VAL A 189 4.01 4.81 -2.30
CA VAL A 189 5.20 5.17 -3.08
C VAL A 189 4.90 5.30 -4.58
N ARG A 190 4.00 4.48 -5.12
CA ARG A 190 3.56 4.53 -6.52
C ARG A 190 2.49 5.60 -6.80
N GLY A 191 1.92 6.23 -5.77
CA GLY A 191 0.89 7.26 -5.90
C GLY A 191 -0.54 6.70 -6.05
N ASP A 192 -0.76 5.46 -5.63
CA ASP A 192 -2.07 4.82 -5.57
C ASP A 192 -2.73 5.06 -4.21
N GLY A 193 -3.20 6.29 -4.00
CA GLY A 193 -3.88 6.72 -2.78
C GLY A 193 -5.08 5.84 -2.39
N PRO A 194 -5.96 5.44 -3.33
CA PRO A 194 -7.06 4.52 -3.02
C PRO A 194 -6.61 3.17 -2.46
N LEU A 195 -5.67 2.48 -3.12
CA LEU A 195 -5.16 1.19 -2.63
C LEU A 195 -4.43 1.35 -1.28
N THR A 196 -3.68 2.44 -1.13
CA THR A 196 -3.05 2.81 0.15
C THR A 196 -4.10 2.92 1.25
N GLY A 197 -5.16 3.69 1.02
CA GLY A 197 -6.20 3.95 2.00
C GLY A 197 -6.95 2.68 2.43
N VAL A 198 -7.37 1.82 1.48
CA VAL A 198 -8.05 0.56 1.85
C VAL A 198 -7.13 -0.41 2.58
N SER A 199 -5.84 -0.44 2.23
CA SER A 199 -4.86 -1.32 2.87
C SER A 199 -4.56 -0.88 4.30
N LEU A 200 -4.41 0.43 4.54
CA LEU A 200 -4.21 1.00 5.87
C LEU A 200 -5.44 0.84 6.77
N ASP A 201 -6.63 1.08 6.23
CA ASP A 201 -7.89 0.87 6.92
C ASP A 201 -8.07 -0.60 7.34
N ALA A 202 -7.76 -1.55 6.45
CA ALA A 202 -7.72 -2.97 6.79
C ALA A 202 -6.65 -3.30 7.84
N ALA A 203 -5.45 -2.72 7.76
CA ALA A 203 -4.37 -2.94 8.72
C ALA A 203 -4.74 -2.44 10.12
N LEU A 204 -5.34 -1.25 10.22
CA LEU A 204 -5.77 -0.64 11.47
C LEU A 204 -6.97 -1.35 12.09
N ARG A 205 -7.86 -1.96 11.28
CA ARG A 205 -8.88 -2.88 11.82
C ARG A 205 -8.27 -4.14 12.43
N CYS A 206 -7.23 -4.71 11.80
CA CYS A 206 -6.50 -5.87 12.34
C CYS A 206 -5.74 -5.52 13.62
N ALA A 207 -5.07 -4.36 13.64
CA ALA A 207 -4.19 -3.93 14.70
C ALA A 207 -4.31 -2.41 14.92
N PRO A 208 -5.29 -1.95 15.74
CA PRO A 208 -5.55 -0.52 15.93
C PRO A 208 -4.35 0.28 16.47
N GLY A 209 -3.44 -0.37 17.19
CA GLY A 209 -2.22 0.23 17.73
C GLY A 209 -1.01 0.17 16.80
N HIS A 210 -1.16 -0.23 15.54
CA HIS A 210 -0.03 -0.43 14.64
C HIS A 210 0.62 0.91 14.24
N ARG A 211 1.79 1.21 14.83
CA ARG A 211 2.46 2.52 14.69
C ARG A 211 2.68 2.96 13.24
N MET A 212 3.24 2.10 12.40
CA MET A 212 3.52 2.47 10.99
C MET A 212 2.23 2.72 10.19
N ALA A 213 1.22 1.84 10.31
CA ALA A 213 -0.08 2.04 9.70
C ALA A 213 -0.70 3.40 10.08
N GLY A 214 -0.69 3.76 11.37
CA GLY A 214 -1.21 5.05 11.84
C GLY A 214 -0.41 6.25 11.32
N MET A 215 0.92 6.14 11.23
CA MET A 215 1.76 7.20 10.64
C MET A 215 1.48 7.38 9.15
N LEU A 216 1.38 6.28 8.39
CA LEU A 216 1.08 6.34 6.95
C LEU A 216 -0.34 6.84 6.69
N ASP A 217 -1.32 6.47 7.52
CA ASP A 217 -2.69 6.98 7.38
C ASP A 217 -2.73 8.48 7.66
N THR A 218 -2.08 8.95 8.72
CA THR A 218 -1.96 10.39 8.99
C THR A 218 -1.30 11.13 7.82
N ALA A 219 -0.22 10.58 7.26
CA ALA A 219 0.43 11.14 6.08
C ALA A 219 -0.52 11.21 4.88
N LEU A 220 -1.26 10.13 4.61
CA LEU A 220 -2.23 10.06 3.51
C LEU A 220 -3.36 11.08 3.68
N GLN A 221 -3.97 11.16 4.87
CA GLN A 221 -5.04 12.12 5.16
C GLN A 221 -4.56 13.57 5.12
N SER A 222 -3.30 13.83 5.46
CA SER A 222 -2.69 15.17 5.36
C SER A 222 -2.29 15.56 3.93
N GLY A 223 -2.44 14.66 2.96
CA GLY A 223 -2.07 14.90 1.57
C GLY A 223 -0.55 14.93 1.35
N LEU A 224 0.24 14.26 2.19
CA LEU A 224 1.68 14.19 2.02
C LEU A 224 2.01 13.49 0.69
N ARG A 225 2.86 14.13 -0.11
CA ARG A 225 3.18 13.64 -1.45
C ARG A 225 4.02 12.35 -1.43
N PRO A 226 3.83 11.42 -2.39
CA PRO A 226 4.58 10.16 -2.48
C PRO A 226 6.10 10.31 -2.46
N GLU A 227 6.63 11.42 -2.97
CA GLU A 227 8.09 11.68 -3.01
C GLU A 227 8.71 11.64 -1.61
N HIS A 228 8.02 12.18 -0.60
CA HIS A 228 8.51 12.17 0.79
C HIS A 228 8.44 10.77 1.43
N ILE A 229 7.47 9.94 1.01
CA ILE A 229 7.37 8.56 1.46
C ILE A 229 8.52 7.71 0.89
N ARG A 230 8.94 7.99 -0.37
CA ARG A 230 10.08 7.30 -0.99
C ARG A 230 11.39 7.49 -0.23
N ASP A 231 11.56 8.62 0.48
CA ASP A 231 12.75 8.85 1.30
C ASP A 231 12.82 7.88 2.49
N LEU A 232 11.69 7.39 3.00
CA LEU A 232 11.66 6.35 4.03
C LEU A 232 12.24 5.03 3.53
N ALA A 233 11.98 4.69 2.26
CA ALA A 233 12.50 3.47 1.62
C ALA A 233 14.04 3.45 1.53
N VAL A 234 14.69 4.62 1.53
CA VAL A 234 16.17 4.74 1.57
C VAL A 234 16.75 4.13 2.85
N THR A 235 16.03 4.20 3.96
CA THR A 235 16.46 3.57 5.22
C THR A 235 16.58 2.06 5.07
N GLY A 236 15.67 1.42 4.32
CA GLY A 236 15.72 -0.02 4.07
C GLY A 236 16.99 -0.45 3.29
N TYR A 237 17.47 0.35 2.34
CA TYR A 237 18.75 0.09 1.65
C TYR A 237 19.95 0.12 2.60
N ARG A 238 19.92 1.00 3.61
CA ARG A 238 20.97 1.05 4.64
C ARG A 238 20.93 -0.21 5.51
N LEU A 239 19.73 -0.63 5.92
CA LEU A 239 19.53 -1.85 6.71
C LEU A 239 19.96 -3.11 5.94
N ALA A 240 19.60 -3.22 4.66
CA ALA A 240 20.06 -4.31 3.80
C ALA A 240 21.58 -4.40 3.75
N LYS A 241 22.28 -3.26 3.60
CA LYS A 241 23.74 -3.23 3.61
C LYS A 241 24.33 -3.73 4.94
N GLN A 242 23.69 -3.40 6.07
CA GLN A 242 24.11 -3.90 7.40
C GLN A 242 23.89 -5.40 7.55
N LEU A 243 22.80 -5.93 7.01
CA LEU A 243 22.51 -7.37 6.94
C LEU A 243 23.37 -8.08 5.86
N GLY A 244 24.02 -7.32 5.00
CA GLY A 244 24.77 -7.77 3.84
C GLY A 244 23.90 -8.32 2.70
N VAL A 245 22.59 -8.06 2.73
CA VAL A 245 21.63 -8.44 1.68
C VAL A 245 21.84 -7.56 0.45
N GLN A 246 21.83 -8.16 -0.74
CA GLN A 246 21.86 -7.42 -2.00
C GLN A 246 20.43 -7.16 -2.47
N LEU A 247 19.97 -5.91 -2.36
CA LEU A 247 18.67 -5.50 -2.88
C LEU A 247 18.73 -5.16 -4.37
N PRO A 248 17.60 -5.24 -5.09
CA PRO A 248 17.50 -4.71 -6.44
C PRO A 248 17.91 -3.24 -6.48
N PRO A 249 18.57 -2.77 -7.55
CA PRO A 249 18.92 -1.37 -7.69
C PRO A 249 17.65 -0.51 -7.68
N ARG A 250 17.81 0.74 -7.24
CA ARG A 250 16.70 1.71 -7.19
C ARG A 250 16.28 2.05 -8.61
N ARG A 251 14.98 2.10 -8.88
CA ARG A 251 14.46 2.69 -10.13
C ARG A 251 14.97 4.13 -10.21
N ALA A 252 15.62 4.48 -11.32
CA ALA A 252 15.93 5.87 -11.59
C ALA A 252 14.61 6.65 -11.61
N SER A 253 14.48 7.70 -10.79
CA SER A 253 13.34 8.59 -10.88
C SER A 253 13.29 9.14 -12.31
N GLY A 254 12.26 8.77 -13.07
CA GLY A 254 12.09 9.23 -14.45
C GLY A 254 12.09 10.76 -14.55
N PRO A 255 12.28 11.35 -15.75
CA PRO A 255 12.60 12.77 -15.92
C PRO A 255 11.53 13.78 -15.45
N TYR A 256 10.35 13.33 -15.01
CA TYR A 256 9.20 14.20 -14.74
C TYR A 256 9.15 14.81 -13.33
N GLY A 257 10.18 14.62 -12.50
CA GLY A 257 10.26 15.18 -11.14
C GLY A 257 10.73 16.64 -11.04
N ARG A 258 10.90 17.37 -12.15
CA ARG A 258 11.25 18.80 -12.13
C ARG A 258 10.40 19.60 -13.09
N CYS A 259 9.31 20.17 -12.59
CA CYS A 259 8.68 21.40 -13.07
C CYS A 259 7.96 22.02 -11.86
N ALA A 260 8.06 23.28 -11.48
CA ALA A 260 8.92 24.43 -11.76
C ALA A 260 8.62 25.42 -10.62
N GLY A 261 9.55 26.34 -10.32
CA GLY A 261 9.27 27.50 -9.48
C GLY A 261 8.39 28.52 -10.18
#